data_AF-A0A961T5V7-F1
#
_entry.id   AF-A0A961T5V7-F1
#
_cell.length_a   1.000
_cell.length_b   1.000
_cell.length_c   1.000
_cell.angle_alpha   90.00
_cell.angle_beta   90.00
_cell.angle_gamma   90.00
#
_symmetry.space_group_name_H-M   'P 1'
#
loop_
_entity.id
_entity.type
_entity.pdbx_description
1 polymer ?
#
loop_
_entity_poly.entity_id
_entity_poly.type
_entity_poly.pdbx_seq_one_letter_code
_entity_poly.pdbx_strand_id
1 'polypeptide(L)'
;KQRLASPSDLIDLRHIKDLKGIKVSGNSVTIGAATTHAEVAGSADLAKVCPAMCHLASHIGDPHVRHMGTIGGSVANNDPAADYPAALLALDATIVTNQRQIAAADFFTGLFETALNDDEIVTAVSFTAPDKCGYAKFPNPASRYAMTGVFVASSGGGVKAAVTGAGDDGVFRSSEVESALSKSFDAAALDGVSVSAGSLMSDIHASADYRANLIVVMAKRAVAAANG
;
A
#
# COMPACT_ATOMS: atom_id res chain seq x y z
N LYS A 1 -4.22 5.55 -26.72
CA LYS A 1 -4.83 4.46 -25.92
C LYS A 1 -4.27 3.13 -26.41
N GLN A 2 -3.56 2.39 -25.55
CA GLN A 2 -2.81 1.17 -25.94
C GLN A 2 -3.69 -0.07 -26.22
N ARG A 3 -5.03 0.03 -26.08
CA ARG A 3 -6.01 -1.06 -26.32
C ARG A 3 -5.69 -2.37 -25.57
N LEU A 4 -5.03 -2.28 -24.42
CA LEU A 4 -4.68 -3.43 -23.58
C LEU A 4 -5.90 -4.14 -22.96
N ALA A 5 -7.03 -3.44 -22.83
CA ALA A 5 -8.32 -4.01 -22.45
C ALA A 5 -9.42 -3.50 -23.40
N SER A 6 -10.38 -4.36 -23.72
CA SER A 6 -11.52 -4.06 -24.61
C SER A 6 -12.83 -4.71 -24.11
N PRO A 7 -13.33 -4.33 -22.92
CA PRO A 7 -14.59 -4.88 -22.41
C PRO A 7 -15.77 -4.42 -23.27
N SER A 8 -16.80 -5.25 -23.37
CA SER A 8 -18.07 -4.89 -24.06
C SER A 8 -18.86 -3.85 -23.27
N ASP A 9 -18.79 -3.94 -21.94
CA ASP A 9 -19.59 -3.16 -21.00
C ASP A 9 -18.71 -2.55 -19.91
N LEU A 10 -19.14 -1.42 -19.35
CA LEU A 10 -18.51 -0.78 -18.21
C LEU A 10 -19.56 -0.51 -17.14
N ILE A 11 -19.40 -1.13 -15.98
CA ILE A 11 -20.29 -0.94 -14.83
C ILE A 11 -19.73 0.17 -13.96
N ASP A 12 -20.42 1.30 -13.90
CA ASP A 12 -19.97 2.48 -13.14
C ASP A 12 -20.43 2.43 -11.67
N LEU A 13 -19.47 2.28 -10.76
CA LEU A 13 -19.72 2.20 -9.31
C LEU A 13 -19.77 3.57 -8.62
N ARG A 14 -19.47 4.68 -9.32
CA ARG A 14 -19.28 6.02 -8.71
C ARG A 14 -20.50 6.55 -7.96
N HIS A 15 -21.69 6.07 -8.30
CA HIS A 15 -22.97 6.53 -7.75
C HIS A 15 -23.47 5.72 -6.55
N ILE A 16 -22.79 4.63 -6.18
CA ILE A 16 -23.14 3.83 -5.01
C ILE A 16 -22.58 4.51 -3.76
N LYS A 17 -23.45 5.21 -3.02
CA LYS A 17 -23.06 6.00 -1.84
C LYS A 17 -22.41 5.15 -0.75
N ASP A 18 -22.88 3.92 -0.58
CA ASP A 18 -22.41 3.01 0.47
C ASP A 18 -20.96 2.54 0.25
N LEU A 19 -20.41 2.73 -0.95
CA LEU A 19 -19.00 2.46 -1.24
C LEU A 19 -18.07 3.63 -0.89
N LYS A 20 -18.59 4.75 -0.39
CA LYS A 20 -17.80 5.95 -0.09
C LYS A 20 -17.71 6.22 1.40
N GLY A 21 -16.58 6.81 1.78
CA GLY A 21 -16.38 7.38 3.10
C GLY A 21 -15.35 6.61 3.93
N ILE A 22 -14.95 7.27 5.02
CA ILE A 22 -13.97 6.77 5.97
C ILE A 22 -14.66 6.77 7.33
N LYS A 23 -14.68 5.61 7.98
CA LYS A 23 -15.19 5.46 9.33
C LYS A 23 -14.02 5.10 10.26
N VAL A 24 -13.82 5.92 11.28
CA VAL A 24 -12.87 5.66 12.37
C VAL A 24 -13.67 5.49 13.65
N SER A 25 -13.53 4.34 14.31
CA SER A 25 -14.22 4.00 15.56
C SER A 25 -13.21 3.43 16.55
N GLY A 26 -12.69 4.29 17.42
CA GLY A 26 -11.49 3.97 18.22
C GLY A 26 -10.31 3.70 17.28
N ASN A 27 -9.70 2.52 17.40
CA ASN A 27 -8.63 2.09 16.51
C ASN A 27 -9.14 1.32 15.27
N SER A 28 -10.45 1.06 15.16
CA SER A 28 -10.98 0.39 13.96
C SER A 28 -11.18 1.41 12.84
N VAL A 29 -10.56 1.14 11.68
CA VAL A 29 -10.68 1.96 10.47
C VAL A 29 -11.37 1.15 9.38
N THR A 30 -12.33 1.76 8.67
CA THR A 30 -12.91 1.22 7.45
C THR A 30 -12.97 2.32 6.39
N ILE A 31 -12.49 2.02 5.19
CA ILE A 31 -12.49 2.93 4.04
C ILE A 31 -13.27 2.28 2.91
N GLY A 32 -14.36 2.92 2.47
CA GLY A 32 -15.16 2.44 1.35
C GLY A 32 -14.37 2.45 0.04
N ALA A 33 -14.57 1.45 -0.81
CA ALA A 33 -13.81 1.22 -2.05
C ALA A 33 -13.87 2.38 -3.06
N ALA A 34 -14.96 3.14 -3.08
CA ALA A 34 -15.14 4.30 -3.95
C ALA A 34 -14.63 5.62 -3.33
N THR A 35 -13.96 5.57 -2.18
CA THR A 35 -13.28 6.73 -1.60
C THR A 35 -12.06 7.09 -2.43
N THR A 36 -11.98 8.35 -2.83
CA THR A 36 -10.90 8.85 -3.69
C THR A 36 -9.58 8.97 -2.93
N HIS A 37 -8.44 8.93 -3.64
CA HIS A 37 -7.14 9.16 -3.01
C HIS A 37 -7.06 10.53 -2.35
N ALA A 38 -7.72 11.54 -2.93
CA ALA A 38 -7.81 12.88 -2.36
C ALA A 38 -8.55 12.89 -1.01
N GLU A 39 -9.68 12.19 -0.91
CA GLU A 39 -10.42 12.05 0.35
C GLU A 39 -9.63 11.27 1.41
N VAL A 40 -8.91 10.21 1.03
CA VAL A 40 -8.03 9.48 1.95
C VAL A 40 -6.89 10.37 2.44
N ALA A 41 -6.24 11.10 1.52
CA ALA A 41 -5.14 12.02 1.85
C ALA A 41 -5.57 13.17 2.77
N GLY A 42 -6.79 13.68 2.59
CA GLY A 42 -7.33 14.83 3.32
C GLY A 42 -8.13 14.47 4.58
N SER A 43 -8.26 13.19 4.94
CA SER A 43 -9.11 12.79 6.07
C SER A 43 -8.47 13.12 7.42
N ALA A 44 -9.04 14.10 8.11
CA ALA A 44 -8.59 14.52 9.43
C ALA A 44 -8.74 13.42 10.50
N ASP A 45 -9.78 12.59 10.41
CA ASP A 45 -9.99 11.51 11.38
C ASP A 45 -9.04 10.34 11.15
N LEU A 46 -8.76 10.01 9.89
CA LEU A 46 -7.75 9.00 9.56
C LEU A 46 -6.35 9.48 9.97
N ALA A 47 -6.03 10.77 9.76
CA ALA A 47 -4.74 11.33 10.12
C ALA A 47 -4.41 11.25 11.62
N LYS A 48 -5.43 11.23 12.49
CA LYS A 48 -5.25 11.08 13.96
C LYS A 48 -4.77 9.68 14.35
N VAL A 49 -5.14 8.65 13.58
CA VAL A 49 -4.91 7.24 13.96
C VAL A 49 -3.96 6.51 13.02
N CYS A 50 -3.83 6.95 11.77
CA CYS A 50 -2.94 6.36 10.77
C CYS A 50 -2.46 7.43 9.77
N PRO A 51 -1.64 8.41 10.22
CA PRO A 51 -1.17 9.51 9.37
C PRO A 51 -0.38 9.04 8.15
N ALA A 52 0.30 7.88 8.25
CA ALA A 52 1.05 7.31 7.13
C ALA A 52 0.14 6.93 5.94
N MET A 53 -1.10 6.49 6.17
CA MET A 53 -2.05 6.20 5.10
C MET A 53 -2.46 7.47 4.34
N CYS A 54 -2.68 8.58 5.07
CA CYS A 54 -2.96 9.88 4.46
C CYS A 54 -1.75 10.40 3.66
N HIS A 55 -0.55 10.31 4.24
CA HIS A 55 0.69 10.69 3.58
C HIS A 55 0.95 9.86 2.31
N LEU A 56 0.74 8.55 2.36
CA LEU A 56 0.84 7.69 1.19
C LEU A 56 -0.12 8.13 0.09
N ALA A 57 -1.40 8.32 0.44
CA ALA A 57 -2.42 8.72 -0.53
C ALA A 57 -2.12 10.08 -1.17
N SER A 58 -1.49 11.01 -0.45
CA SER A 58 -1.10 12.32 -0.99
C SER A 58 0.01 12.25 -2.05
N HIS A 59 0.73 11.13 -2.13
CA HIS A 59 1.82 10.87 -3.07
C HIS A 59 1.43 9.94 -4.24
N ILE A 60 0.15 9.59 -4.37
CA ILE A 60 -0.37 8.86 -5.53
C ILE A 60 -0.65 9.86 -6.65
N GLY A 61 -0.04 9.64 -7.82
CA GLY A 61 -0.29 10.43 -9.03
C GLY A 61 -0.18 11.95 -8.82
N ASP A 62 -0.90 12.70 -9.63
CA ASP A 62 -1.08 14.15 -9.51
C ASP A 62 -2.45 14.50 -8.89
N PRO A 63 -2.76 15.78 -8.60
CA PRO A 63 -4.05 16.16 -8.04
C PRO A 63 -5.26 15.67 -8.84
N HIS A 64 -5.23 15.68 -10.17
CA HIS A 64 -6.36 15.24 -10.99
C HIS A 64 -6.57 13.73 -10.87
N VAL A 65 -5.47 12.97 -10.91
CA VAL A 65 -5.51 11.52 -10.65
C VAL A 65 -6.11 11.25 -9.27
N ARG A 66 -5.70 11.98 -8.22
CA ARG A 66 -6.18 11.74 -6.85
C ARG A 66 -7.67 12.03 -6.65
N HIS A 67 -8.24 12.98 -7.38
CA HIS A 67 -9.67 13.29 -7.28
C HIS A 67 -10.56 12.30 -8.02
N MET A 68 -9.99 11.42 -8.85
CA MET A 68 -10.75 10.44 -9.64
C MET A 68 -10.44 9.00 -9.25
N GLY A 69 -9.17 8.69 -8.96
CA GLY A 69 -8.72 7.37 -8.54
C GLY A 69 -9.21 7.03 -7.14
N THR A 70 -9.63 5.79 -6.93
CA THR A 70 -10.19 5.31 -5.67
C THR A 70 -9.31 4.23 -5.05
N ILE A 71 -9.36 4.11 -3.73
CA ILE A 71 -8.61 3.07 -3.01
C ILE A 71 -9.01 1.67 -3.50
N GLY A 72 -10.30 1.38 -3.69
CA GLY A 72 -10.78 0.09 -4.18
C GLY A 72 -10.31 -0.21 -5.59
N GLY A 73 -10.30 0.79 -6.49
CA GLY A 73 -9.78 0.64 -7.84
C GLY A 73 -8.27 0.34 -7.84
N SER A 74 -7.49 1.05 -7.01
CA SER A 74 -6.06 0.78 -6.87
C SER A 74 -5.76 -0.60 -6.31
N VAL A 75 -6.55 -1.06 -5.33
CA VAL A 75 -6.39 -2.37 -4.70
C VAL A 75 -6.79 -3.49 -5.66
N ALA A 76 -7.92 -3.36 -6.34
CA ALA A 76 -8.39 -4.36 -7.31
C ALA A 76 -7.51 -4.45 -8.56
N ASN A 77 -6.91 -3.32 -9.00
CA ASN A 77 -5.97 -3.33 -10.12
C ASN A 77 -4.65 -4.03 -9.77
N ASN A 78 -4.25 -4.02 -8.50
CA ASN A 78 -3.01 -4.61 -7.98
C ASN A 78 -1.78 -4.39 -8.89
N ASP A 79 -1.56 -3.14 -9.30
CA ASP A 79 -0.31 -2.80 -9.99
C ASP A 79 0.85 -3.01 -9.00
N PRO A 80 1.91 -3.73 -9.37
CA PRO A 80 3.02 -4.00 -8.47
C PRO A 80 3.74 -2.74 -7.96
N ALA A 81 3.57 -1.59 -8.61
CA ALA A 81 4.10 -0.31 -8.17
C ALA A 81 3.07 0.58 -7.46
N ALA A 82 1.83 0.11 -7.26
CA ALA A 82 0.80 0.83 -6.51
C ALA A 82 1.16 0.97 -5.04
N ASP A 83 0.73 2.07 -4.43
CA ASP A 83 1.17 2.42 -3.08
C ASP A 83 0.33 1.68 -2.00
N TYR A 84 -1.00 1.59 -2.17
CA TYR A 84 -1.89 0.99 -1.16
C TYR A 84 -1.61 -0.46 -0.78
N PRO A 85 -1.24 -1.37 -1.70
CA PRO A 85 -0.96 -2.76 -1.33
C PRO A 85 0.06 -2.88 -0.19
N ALA A 86 1.12 -2.05 -0.20
CA ALA A 86 2.11 -2.04 0.87
C ALA A 86 1.49 -1.64 2.22
N ALA A 87 0.68 -0.58 2.25
CA ALA A 87 0.02 -0.18 3.50
C ALA A 87 -0.94 -1.25 4.00
N LEU A 88 -1.75 -1.84 3.13
CA LEU A 88 -2.72 -2.85 3.52
C LEU A 88 -2.04 -4.13 4.03
N LEU A 89 -0.93 -4.54 3.41
CA LEU A 89 -0.17 -5.69 3.86
C LEU A 89 0.55 -5.43 5.20
N ALA A 90 1.14 -4.25 5.39
CA ALA A 90 1.80 -3.88 6.65
C ALA A 90 0.80 -3.67 7.82
N LEU A 91 -0.44 -3.30 7.52
CA LEU A 91 -1.50 -3.09 8.50
C LEU A 91 -2.29 -4.36 8.84
N ASP A 92 -1.94 -5.52 8.26
CA ASP A 92 -2.79 -6.73 8.26
C ASP A 92 -4.26 -6.40 7.93
N ALA A 93 -4.46 -5.58 6.90
CA ALA A 93 -5.80 -5.16 6.53
C ALA A 93 -6.63 -6.34 6.03
N THR A 94 -7.94 -6.18 6.13
CA THR A 94 -8.93 -7.03 5.50
C THR A 94 -9.52 -6.30 4.30
N ILE A 95 -9.52 -6.95 3.14
CA ILE A 95 -10.20 -6.50 1.94
C ILE A 95 -11.61 -7.08 2.02
N VAL A 96 -12.60 -6.20 2.07
CA VAL A 96 -14.02 -6.56 2.15
C VAL A 96 -14.59 -6.50 0.74
N THR A 97 -15.25 -7.58 0.34
CA THR A 97 -15.92 -7.68 -0.96
C THR A 97 -17.43 -7.71 -0.79
N ASN A 98 -18.17 -7.83 -1.89
CA ASN A 98 -19.61 -8.11 -1.84
C ASN A 98 -19.94 -9.55 -1.42
N GLN A 99 -18.97 -10.46 -1.37
CA GLN A 99 -19.21 -11.88 -1.09
C GLN A 99 -18.54 -12.35 0.22
N ARG A 100 -17.36 -11.81 0.56
CA ARG A 100 -16.54 -12.29 1.68
C ARG A 100 -15.55 -11.23 2.17
N GLN A 101 -14.74 -11.64 3.14
CA GLN A 101 -13.61 -10.87 3.65
C GLN A 101 -12.34 -11.67 3.42
N ILE A 102 -11.28 -11.00 2.96
CA ILE A 102 -10.02 -11.63 2.58
C ILE A 102 -8.89 -10.88 3.29
N ALA A 103 -7.97 -11.60 3.94
CA ALA A 103 -6.79 -10.96 4.52
C ALA A 103 -5.90 -10.38 3.42
N ALA A 104 -5.26 -9.23 3.65
CA ALA A 104 -4.36 -8.62 2.66
C ALA A 104 -3.24 -9.56 2.21
N ALA A 105 -2.75 -10.41 3.10
CA ALA A 105 -1.75 -11.43 2.79
C ALA A 105 -2.23 -12.48 1.79
N ASP A 106 -3.54 -12.72 1.69
CA ASP A 106 -4.15 -13.69 0.78
C ASP A 106 -4.79 -13.02 -0.44
N PHE A 107 -4.88 -11.69 -0.47
CA PHE A 107 -5.56 -10.95 -1.53
C PHE A 107 -4.66 -10.66 -2.73
N PHE A 108 -3.40 -10.35 -2.50
CA PHE A 108 -2.42 -10.03 -3.55
C PHE A 108 -1.68 -11.31 -3.96
N THR A 109 -2.00 -11.87 -5.12
CA THR A 109 -1.54 -13.21 -5.53
C THR A 109 -0.53 -13.22 -6.66
N GLY A 110 -0.10 -12.04 -7.12
CA GLY A 110 0.89 -11.86 -8.17
C GLY A 110 0.83 -10.46 -8.77
N LEU A 111 1.48 -10.26 -9.92
CA LEU A 111 1.46 -8.99 -10.65
C LEU A 111 0.12 -8.80 -11.38
N PHE A 112 -0.64 -7.74 -11.07
CA PHE A 112 -1.99 -7.49 -11.63
C PHE A 112 -3.00 -8.61 -11.36
N GLU A 113 -2.71 -9.53 -10.44
CA GLU A 113 -3.57 -10.64 -10.06
C GLU A 113 -4.00 -10.49 -8.60
N THR A 114 -5.27 -10.80 -8.32
CA THR A 114 -5.84 -10.76 -6.97
C THR A 114 -6.68 -12.01 -6.73
N ALA A 115 -7.05 -12.25 -5.47
CA ALA A 115 -7.96 -13.32 -5.10
C ALA A 115 -9.44 -13.07 -5.46
N LEU A 116 -9.78 -11.99 -6.17
CA LEU A 116 -11.15 -11.70 -6.60
C LEU A 116 -11.64 -12.73 -7.63
N ASN A 117 -12.89 -13.16 -7.47
CA ASN A 117 -13.60 -13.85 -8.55
C ASN A 117 -14.15 -12.84 -9.58
N ASP A 118 -14.49 -13.31 -10.78
CA ASP A 118 -15.02 -12.47 -11.87
C ASP A 118 -16.29 -11.68 -11.52
N ASP A 119 -17.11 -12.18 -10.58
CA ASP A 119 -18.36 -11.56 -10.10
C ASP A 119 -18.23 -10.90 -8.72
N GLU A 120 -17.00 -10.66 -8.29
CA GLU A 120 -16.66 -10.12 -6.97
C GLU A 120 -16.09 -8.71 -7.10
N ILE A 121 -16.55 -7.79 -6.24
CA ILE A 121 -16.08 -6.41 -6.18
C ILE A 121 -15.57 -6.09 -4.78
N VAL A 122 -14.48 -5.32 -4.70
CA VAL A 122 -14.03 -4.72 -3.44
C VAL A 122 -15.03 -3.65 -3.03
N THR A 123 -15.57 -3.76 -1.82
CA THR A 123 -16.54 -2.82 -1.26
C THR A 123 -15.92 -1.91 -0.20
N ALA A 124 -14.92 -2.39 0.53
CA ALA A 124 -14.16 -1.61 1.49
C ALA A 124 -12.80 -2.26 1.80
N VAL A 125 -11.94 -1.51 2.50
CA VAL A 125 -10.80 -2.07 3.24
C VAL A 125 -10.94 -1.70 4.71
N SER A 126 -10.56 -2.60 5.60
CA SER A 126 -10.60 -2.36 7.04
C SER A 126 -9.33 -2.82 7.73
N PHE A 127 -8.89 -2.10 8.75
CA PHE A 127 -7.71 -2.45 9.54
C PHE A 127 -7.83 -1.87 10.95
N THR A 128 -6.96 -2.35 11.85
CA THR A 128 -6.76 -1.72 13.15
C THR A 128 -5.60 -0.74 13.04
N ALA A 129 -5.81 0.50 13.47
CA ALA A 129 -4.80 1.52 13.51
C ALA A 129 -3.59 1.07 14.36
N PRO A 130 -2.36 1.20 13.83
CA PRO A 130 -1.15 0.81 14.55
C PRO A 130 -0.75 1.88 15.58
N ASP A 131 0.11 1.50 16.53
CA ASP A 131 0.68 2.44 17.51
C ASP A 131 1.58 3.48 16.82
N LYS A 132 2.35 3.03 15.82
CA LYS A 132 3.17 3.88 14.95
C LYS A 132 3.13 3.37 13.53
N CYS A 133 3.18 4.27 12.56
CA CYS A 133 3.32 3.91 11.15
C CYS A 133 4.00 5.00 10.35
N GLY A 134 4.63 4.61 9.25
CA GLY A 134 5.28 5.52 8.33
C GLY A 134 5.38 4.92 6.94
N TYR A 135 5.47 5.80 5.94
CA TYR A 135 5.60 5.41 4.54
C TYR A 135 6.64 6.29 3.87
N ALA A 136 7.48 5.68 3.04
CA ALA A 136 8.39 6.40 2.17
C ALA A 136 8.49 5.72 0.81
N LYS A 137 8.60 6.53 -0.23
CA LYS A 137 8.70 6.09 -1.62
C LYS A 137 9.88 6.74 -2.32
N PHE A 138 10.61 5.95 -3.09
CA PHE A 138 11.47 6.42 -4.17
C PHE A 138 10.67 6.35 -5.47
N PRO A 139 10.17 7.49 -6.00
CA PRO A 139 9.29 7.49 -7.15
C PRO A 139 10.07 7.48 -8.45
N ASN A 140 9.52 6.84 -9.48
CA ASN A 140 9.92 7.11 -10.86
C ASN A 140 9.67 8.60 -11.16
N PRO A 141 10.67 9.38 -11.65
CA PRO A 141 10.53 10.82 -11.85
C PRO A 141 9.38 11.22 -12.80
N ALA A 142 9.13 10.40 -13.83
CA ALA A 142 8.14 10.70 -14.86
C ALA A 142 6.74 10.22 -14.46
N SER A 143 6.61 8.96 -14.03
CA SER A 143 5.30 8.35 -13.76
C SER A 143 4.81 8.53 -12.32
N ARG A 144 5.70 8.85 -11.37
CA ARG A 144 5.45 8.93 -9.92
C ARG A 144 5.08 7.62 -9.22
N TYR A 145 5.02 6.51 -9.96
CA TYR A 145 4.91 5.16 -9.39
C TYR A 145 6.14 4.81 -8.54
N ALA A 146 5.97 3.90 -7.59
CA ALA A 146 7.07 3.43 -6.77
C ALA A 146 8.07 2.64 -7.62
N MET A 147 9.32 3.10 -7.69
CA MET A 147 10.42 2.17 -7.96
C MET A 147 10.67 1.32 -6.70
N THR A 148 10.55 1.92 -5.52
CA THR A 148 10.48 1.19 -4.26
C THR A 148 9.72 2.03 -3.26
N GLY A 149 8.71 1.46 -2.64
CA GLY A 149 7.99 2.07 -1.52
C GLY A 149 8.00 1.12 -0.33
N VAL A 150 8.12 1.65 0.88
CA VAL A 150 8.07 0.85 2.11
C VAL A 150 7.08 1.48 3.08
N PHE A 151 6.12 0.68 3.53
CA PHE A 151 5.25 1.02 4.65
C PHE A 151 5.68 0.21 5.88
N VAL A 152 5.91 0.90 6.99
CA VAL A 152 6.22 0.28 8.28
C VAL A 152 5.09 0.55 9.26
N ALA A 153 4.74 -0.46 10.07
CA ALA A 153 3.76 -0.34 11.13
C ALA A 153 4.26 -1.08 12.38
N SER A 154 4.03 -0.50 13.56
CA SER A 154 4.24 -1.14 14.85
C SER A 154 2.91 -1.21 15.59
N SER A 155 2.56 -2.38 16.12
CA SER A 155 1.33 -2.60 16.89
C SER A 155 1.57 -3.65 17.96
N GLY A 156 1.35 -3.31 19.23
CA GLY A 156 1.42 -4.27 20.34
C GLY A 156 2.78 -4.98 20.46
N GLY A 157 3.87 -4.30 20.08
CA GLY A 157 5.23 -4.84 20.08
C GLY A 157 5.63 -5.64 18.82
N GLY A 158 4.69 -5.91 17.91
CA GLY A 158 5.00 -6.46 16.58
C GLY A 158 5.34 -5.37 15.58
N VAL A 159 6.24 -5.66 14.64
CA VAL A 159 6.58 -4.76 13.52
C VAL A 159 6.29 -5.46 12.20
N LYS A 160 5.68 -4.73 11.27
CA LYS A 160 5.50 -5.15 9.89
C LYS A 160 6.09 -4.14 8.93
N ALA A 161 6.70 -4.63 7.87
CA ALA A 161 7.32 -3.80 6.84
C ALA A 161 7.04 -4.38 5.46
N ALA A 162 6.13 -3.72 4.73
CA ALA A 162 5.73 -4.15 3.40
C ALA A 162 6.36 -3.26 2.32
N VAL A 163 6.78 -3.90 1.23
CA VAL A 163 7.50 -3.32 0.10
C VAL A 163 6.62 -3.36 -1.14
N THR A 164 6.57 -2.26 -1.88
CA THR A 164 5.92 -2.16 -3.21
C THR A 164 6.91 -1.65 -4.26
N GLY A 165 6.65 -1.96 -5.52
CA GLY A 165 7.42 -1.53 -6.68
C GLY A 165 8.71 -2.31 -6.92
N ALA A 166 9.13 -3.20 -6.01
CA ALA A 166 10.42 -3.88 -6.06
C ALA A 166 10.35 -5.39 -6.31
N GLY A 167 9.31 -6.07 -5.81
CA GLY A 167 9.18 -7.53 -5.92
C GLY A 167 8.90 -7.96 -7.36
N ASP A 168 9.44 -9.11 -7.75
CA ASP A 168 9.11 -9.74 -9.04
C ASP A 168 7.75 -10.45 -9.03
N ASP A 169 7.19 -10.70 -7.84
CA ASP A 169 5.84 -11.25 -7.62
C ASP A 169 4.91 -10.26 -6.88
N GLY A 170 5.21 -8.96 -6.99
CA GLY A 170 4.35 -7.89 -6.48
C GLY A 170 4.73 -7.42 -5.07
N VAL A 171 3.71 -7.06 -4.28
CA VAL A 171 3.88 -6.53 -2.92
C VAL A 171 4.26 -7.66 -1.95
N PHE A 172 5.21 -7.41 -1.05
CA PHE A 172 5.65 -8.43 -0.08
C PHE A 172 6.08 -7.83 1.25
N ARG A 173 6.19 -8.66 2.30
CA ARG A 173 6.79 -8.28 3.59
C ARG A 173 8.28 -8.60 3.62
N SER A 174 9.12 -7.64 4.01
CA SER A 174 10.55 -7.88 4.19
C SER A 174 10.83 -8.32 5.63
N SER A 175 11.07 -9.62 5.79
CA SER A 175 11.41 -10.23 7.08
C SER A 175 12.70 -9.65 7.70
N GLU A 176 13.66 -9.22 6.86
CA GLU A 176 14.92 -8.62 7.29
C GLU A 176 14.67 -7.25 7.94
N VAL A 177 13.83 -6.42 7.31
CA VAL A 177 13.42 -5.12 7.85
C VAL A 177 12.57 -5.30 9.11
N GLU A 178 11.62 -6.24 9.11
CA GLU A 178 10.78 -6.54 10.28
C GLU A 178 11.63 -6.99 11.48
N SER A 179 12.57 -7.91 11.27
CA SER A 179 13.46 -8.43 12.32
C SER A 179 14.36 -7.34 12.92
N ALA A 180 14.89 -6.45 12.06
CA ALA A 180 15.69 -5.32 12.50
C ALA A 180 14.88 -4.32 13.34
N LEU A 181 13.73 -3.88 12.81
CA LEU A 181 12.88 -2.89 13.47
C LEU A 181 12.17 -3.43 14.72
N SER A 182 12.02 -4.76 14.85
CA SER A 182 11.50 -5.38 16.07
C SER A 182 12.47 -5.27 17.25
N LYS A 183 13.78 -5.11 17.01
CA LYS A 183 14.77 -4.89 18.07
C LYS A 183 14.74 -3.44 18.56
N SER A 184 14.54 -2.51 17.65
CA SER A 184 14.38 -1.09 17.91
C SER A 184 13.65 -0.45 16.72
N PHE A 185 12.51 0.19 16.97
CA PHE A 185 11.71 0.84 15.93
C PHE A 185 12.31 2.20 15.57
N ASP A 186 13.52 2.19 15.02
CA ASP A 186 14.32 3.36 14.66
C ASP A 186 15.17 3.10 13.40
N ALA A 187 15.55 4.17 12.68
CA ALA A 187 16.32 4.07 11.45
C ALA A 187 17.71 3.44 11.64
N ALA A 188 18.37 3.64 12.79
CA ALA A 188 19.67 3.06 13.08
C ALA A 188 19.62 1.53 13.21
N ALA A 189 18.45 0.95 13.53
CA ALA A 189 18.30 -0.52 13.57
C ALA A 189 18.50 -1.17 12.20
N LEU A 190 18.37 -0.39 11.12
CA LEU A 190 18.54 -0.84 9.74
C LEU A 190 19.97 -0.64 9.22
N ASP A 191 20.93 -0.22 10.06
CA ASP A 191 22.34 -0.13 9.69
C ASP A 191 22.94 -1.53 9.46
N GLY A 192 23.55 -1.72 8.29
CA GLY A 192 24.12 -3.01 7.89
C GLY A 192 23.10 -4.09 7.50
N VAL A 193 21.80 -3.80 7.54
CA VAL A 193 20.77 -4.71 7.01
C VAL A 193 20.90 -4.80 5.50
N SER A 194 20.89 -6.03 4.98
CA SER A 194 20.82 -6.34 3.56
C SER A 194 19.52 -7.08 3.25
N VAL A 195 18.94 -6.78 2.09
CA VAL A 195 17.80 -7.50 1.53
C VAL A 195 18.28 -8.27 0.30
N SER A 196 17.84 -9.51 0.14
CA SER A 196 18.22 -10.32 -1.03
C SER A 196 17.63 -9.75 -2.32
N ALA A 197 18.43 -9.72 -3.39
CA ALA A 197 17.96 -9.35 -4.72
C ALA A 197 17.23 -10.49 -5.46
N GLY A 198 17.22 -11.71 -4.91
CA GLY A 198 16.77 -12.92 -5.61
C GLY A 198 15.28 -12.99 -5.96
N SER A 199 14.45 -12.17 -5.32
CA SER A 199 13.00 -12.05 -5.57
C SER A 199 12.60 -10.62 -5.93
N LEU A 200 13.53 -9.87 -6.52
CA LEU A 200 13.32 -8.49 -6.92
C LEU A 200 13.41 -8.38 -8.44
N MET A 201 12.54 -7.55 -9.00
CA MET A 201 12.50 -7.34 -10.43
C MET A 201 13.71 -6.53 -10.92
N SER A 202 14.07 -6.70 -12.19
CA SER A 202 15.02 -5.83 -12.88
C SER A 202 14.40 -5.31 -14.17
N ASP A 203 14.54 -4.02 -14.44
CA ASP A 203 14.03 -3.39 -15.66
C ASP A 203 14.96 -2.27 -16.14
N ILE A 204 14.49 -1.49 -17.12
CA ILE A 204 15.24 -0.36 -17.70
C ILE A 204 15.47 0.80 -16.72
N HIS A 205 14.77 0.83 -15.58
CA HIS A 205 14.82 1.90 -14.59
C HIS A 205 15.67 1.54 -13.37
N ALA A 206 15.74 0.26 -13.00
CA ALA A 206 16.50 -0.19 -11.85
C ALA A 206 16.86 -1.69 -11.93
N SER A 207 18.07 -2.03 -11.51
CA SER A 207 18.46 -3.42 -11.25
C SER A 207 17.84 -3.94 -9.95
N ALA A 208 17.77 -5.27 -9.82
CA ALA A 208 17.36 -5.94 -8.59
C ALA A 208 18.23 -5.52 -7.39
N ASP A 209 19.55 -5.43 -7.55
CA ASP A 209 20.46 -4.97 -6.49
C ASP A 209 20.19 -3.52 -6.05
N TYR A 210 19.87 -2.65 -7.01
CA TYR A 210 19.52 -1.26 -6.68
C TYR A 210 18.20 -1.19 -5.91
N ARG A 211 17.20 -2.00 -6.27
CA ARG A 211 15.94 -2.11 -5.52
C ARG A 211 16.17 -2.68 -4.12
N ALA A 212 17.01 -3.70 -3.96
CA ALA A 212 17.39 -4.23 -2.65
C ALA A 212 17.97 -3.14 -1.75
N ASN A 213 18.85 -2.30 -2.29
CA ASN A 213 19.38 -1.15 -1.56
C ASN A 213 18.27 -0.13 -1.22
N LEU A 214 17.42 0.22 -2.18
CA LEU A 214 16.32 1.17 -1.98
C LEU A 214 15.34 0.72 -0.90
N ILE A 215 15.08 -0.59 -0.74
CA ILE A 215 14.20 -1.10 0.32
C ILE A 215 14.70 -0.63 1.69
N VAL A 216 15.99 -0.82 1.99
CA VAL A 216 16.58 -0.41 3.27
C VAL A 216 16.55 1.11 3.43
N VAL A 217 16.86 1.87 2.37
CA VAL A 217 16.83 3.35 2.41
C VAL A 217 15.41 3.87 2.65
N MET A 218 14.40 3.31 1.98
CA MET A 218 13.00 3.70 2.17
C MET A 218 12.47 3.26 3.52
N ALA A 219 12.83 2.08 4.01
CA ALA A 219 12.47 1.62 5.35
C ALA A 219 12.99 2.58 6.44
N LYS A 220 14.25 3.05 6.32
CA LYS A 220 14.83 4.06 7.21
C LYS A 220 14.03 5.37 7.21
N ARG A 221 13.64 5.85 6.04
CA ARG A 221 12.83 7.07 5.92
C ARG A 221 11.42 6.87 6.46
N ALA A 222 10.83 5.71 6.23
CA ALA A 222 9.49 5.36 6.70
C ALA A 222 9.45 5.29 8.23
N VAL A 223 10.41 4.62 8.89
CA VAL A 223 10.46 4.56 10.36
C VAL A 223 10.81 5.91 10.99
N ALA A 224 11.67 6.72 10.35
CA ALA A 224 11.91 8.09 10.79
C ALA A 224 10.61 8.91 10.76
N ALA A 225 9.86 8.87 9.65
CA ALA A 225 8.56 9.54 9.55
C ALA A 225 7.54 9.01 10.58
N ALA A 226 7.62 7.74 10.97
CA ALA A 226 6.77 7.14 11.99
C ALA A 226 7.09 7.63 13.42
N ASN A 227 8.30 8.14 13.66
CA ASN A 227 8.76 8.63 14.95
C ASN A 227 8.60 10.15 15.14
N GLY A 228 8.26 10.89 14.08
CA GLY A 228 8.19 12.35 14.06
C GLY A 228 9.49 13.02 13.66
#